data_AF-A0A9D7IAP5-F1
#
_entry.id   AF-A0A9D7IAP5-F1
#
_cell.length_a   1.000
_cell.length_b   1.000
_cell.length_c   1.000
_cell.angle_alpha   90.00
_cell.angle_beta   90.00
_cell.angle_gamma   90.00
#
_symmetry.space_group_name_H-M   'P 1'
#
loop_
_entity.id
_entity.type
_entity.pdbx_description
1 polymer ?
#
loop_
_entity_poly.entity_id
_entity_poly.type
_entity_poly.pdbx_seq_one_letter_code
_entity_poly.pdbx_strand_id
1 'polypeptide(L)'
;MCEGGFTLVELAIVLLIVALLIGGMLVPLSAQRDIQNINDTQRQLASINEALLGFAADQRRLPCPAVPNATGIENPVGGGACTNNFDGFLPAITLGISPTDAQGYAVDAWGNRIRYSVTNANTNAFTTAGGMQVAWSGGLTPDLRVCNTAANIVAADCPAADRMTNSAVAVVLSTGKNGGTTPDVSNIDELANWTTSNDRVFVSATPSAAFDDIVVWLSPNILYNRLISAGRLP
;
A
#
# COMPACT_ATOMS: atom_id res chain seq x y z
N MET A 1 -41.82 -52.88 27.87
CA MET A 1 -40.56 -52.23 27.45
C MET A 1 -40.50 -50.93 28.23
N CYS A 2 -39.67 -50.82 29.26
CA CYS A 2 -39.57 -49.58 30.04
C CYS A 2 -38.59 -48.66 29.32
N GLU A 3 -39.09 -47.58 28.74
CA GLU A 3 -38.27 -46.47 28.24
C GLU A 3 -37.62 -45.79 29.45
N GLY A 4 -36.29 -45.82 29.52
CA GLY A 4 -35.53 -45.01 30.45
C GLY A 4 -35.69 -43.54 30.09
N GLY A 5 -36.47 -42.80 30.88
CA GLY A 5 -36.59 -41.36 30.73
C GLY A 5 -35.25 -40.69 31.03
N PHE A 6 -34.78 -39.86 30.10
CA PHE A 6 -33.58 -39.04 30.26
C PHE A 6 -33.69 -38.20 31.54
N THR A 7 -32.64 -38.20 32.36
CA THR A 7 -32.63 -37.42 33.60
C THR A 7 -32.44 -35.93 33.28
N LEU A 8 -33.06 -35.04 34.05
CA LEU A 8 -32.88 -33.58 33.90
C LEU A 8 -31.40 -33.15 33.99
N VAL A 9 -30.61 -33.90 34.75
CA VAL A 9 -29.17 -33.68 34.92
C VAL A 9 -28.40 -34.00 33.63
N GLU A 10 -28.77 -35.07 32.94
CA GLU A 10 -28.14 -35.48 31.68
C GLU A 10 -28.39 -34.46 30.56
N LEU A 11 -29.61 -33.92 30.48
CA LEU A 11 -29.93 -32.81 29.57
C LEU A 11 -29.17 -31.53 29.93
N ALA A 12 -29.01 -31.21 31.22
CA ALA A 12 -28.25 -30.04 31.65
C ALA A 12 -26.75 -30.13 31.32
N ILE A 13 -26.15 -31.31 31.48
CA ILE A 13 -24.74 -31.55 31.13
C ILE A 13 -24.55 -31.48 29.61
N VAL A 14 -25.45 -32.05 28.81
CA VAL A 14 -25.38 -31.95 27.34
C VAL A 14 -25.48 -30.48 26.89
N LEU A 15 -26.41 -29.71 27.45
CA LEU A 15 -26.54 -28.29 27.12
C LEU A 15 -25.32 -27.47 27.54
N LEU A 16 -24.70 -27.80 28.68
CA LEU A 16 -23.45 -27.18 29.12
C LEU A 16 -22.30 -27.47 28.13
N ILE A 17 -22.14 -28.72 27.69
CA ILE A 17 -21.12 -29.12 26.72
C ILE A 17 -21.37 -28.42 25.37
N VAL A 18 -22.62 -28.40 24.89
CA VAL A 18 -22.97 -27.73 23.62
C VAL A 18 -22.71 -26.22 23.70
N ALA A 19 -23.07 -25.57 24.80
CA ALA A 19 -22.79 -24.14 25.00
C ALA A 19 -21.28 -23.84 25.02
N LEU A 20 -20.48 -24.71 25.63
CA LEU A 20 -19.03 -24.57 25.67
C LEU A 20 -18.38 -24.78 24.29
N LEU A 21 -18.89 -25.74 23.50
CA LEU A 21 -18.44 -25.99 22.13
C LEU A 21 -18.79 -24.83 21.19
N ILE A 22 -19.99 -24.25 21.31
CA ILE A 22 -20.39 -23.07 20.52
C ILE A 22 -19.59 -21.84 20.97
N GLY A 23 -19.39 -21.65 22.28
CA GLY A 23 -18.62 -20.53 22.83
C GLY A 23 -17.14 -20.52 22.42
N GLY A 24 -16.52 -21.70 22.29
CA GLY A 24 -15.13 -21.84 21.86
C GLY A 24 -14.88 -21.58 20.37
N MET A 25 -15.91 -21.64 19.52
CA MET A 25 -15.77 -21.59 18.06
C MET A 25 -16.00 -20.19 17.45
N LEU A 26 -16.38 -19.18 18.26
CA LEU A 26 -16.76 -17.85 17.75
C LEU A 26 -15.59 -16.86 17.61
N VAL A 27 -14.41 -17.16 18.19
CA VAL A 27 -13.24 -16.27 18.17
C VAL A 27 -12.38 -16.31 16.87
N PRO A 28 -12.33 -17.35 16.01
CA PRO A 28 -11.39 -17.38 14.89
C PRO A 28 -11.85 -16.59 13.65
N LEU A 29 -13.11 -16.17 13.55
CA LEU A 29 -13.64 -15.67 12.27
C LEU A 29 -13.16 -14.24 11.92
N SER A 30 -12.99 -13.37 12.91
CA SER A 30 -12.48 -12.00 12.67
C SER A 30 -10.99 -12.03 12.28
N ALA A 31 -10.17 -12.79 13.01
CA ALA A 31 -8.76 -12.96 12.71
C ALA A 31 -8.54 -13.59 11.31
N GLN A 32 -9.38 -14.56 10.92
CA GLN A 32 -9.33 -15.14 9.57
C GLN A 32 -9.65 -14.12 8.47
N ARG A 33 -10.61 -13.21 8.70
CA ARG A 33 -10.92 -12.13 7.76
C ARG A 33 -9.77 -11.14 7.65
N ASP A 34 -9.15 -10.76 8.76
CA ASP A 34 -8.01 -9.84 8.74
C ASP A 34 -6.84 -10.44 7.94
N ILE A 35 -6.53 -11.73 8.14
CA ILE A 35 -5.51 -12.44 7.35
C ILE A 35 -5.87 -12.46 5.86
N GLN A 36 -7.14 -12.72 5.53
CA GLN A 36 -7.61 -12.69 4.15
C GLN A 36 -7.44 -11.30 3.52
N ASN A 37 -7.84 -10.24 4.23
CA ASN A 37 -7.74 -8.86 3.75
C ASN A 37 -6.29 -8.44 3.52
N ILE A 38 -5.36 -8.83 4.40
CA ILE A 38 -3.92 -8.62 4.21
C ILE A 38 -3.46 -9.29 2.90
N ASN A 39 -3.81 -10.56 2.71
CA ASN A 39 -3.41 -11.30 1.51
C ASN A 39 -4.00 -10.70 0.22
N ASP A 40 -5.27 -10.30 0.25
CA ASP A 40 -5.93 -9.70 -0.90
C ASP A 40 -5.34 -8.33 -1.25
N THR A 41 -5.03 -7.52 -0.23
CA THR A 41 -4.34 -6.24 -0.41
C THR A 41 -2.94 -6.43 -0.98
N GLN A 42 -2.16 -7.39 -0.47
CA GLN A 42 -0.83 -7.69 -1.03
C GLN A 42 -0.89 -8.10 -2.51
N ARG A 43 -1.86 -8.95 -2.89
CA ARG A 43 -2.07 -9.32 -4.30
C ARG A 43 -2.47 -8.12 -5.15
N GLN A 44 -3.34 -7.27 -4.62
CA GLN A 44 -3.77 -6.05 -5.32
C GLN A 44 -2.59 -5.10 -5.53
N LEU A 45 -1.76 -4.86 -4.51
CA LEU A 45 -0.57 -4.01 -4.61
C LEU A 45 0.45 -4.58 -5.61
N ALA A 46 0.61 -5.90 -5.68
CA ALA A 46 1.43 -6.54 -6.71
C ALA A 46 0.87 -6.28 -8.13
N SER A 47 -0.45 -6.42 -8.32
CA SER A 47 -1.10 -6.09 -9.60
C SER A 47 -0.99 -4.61 -9.96
N ILE A 48 -1.04 -3.71 -8.97
CA ILE A 48 -0.84 -2.27 -9.17
C ILE A 48 0.58 -2.00 -9.64
N ASN A 49 1.58 -2.65 -9.03
CA ASN A 49 2.97 -2.50 -9.43
C ASN A 49 3.19 -2.91 -10.91
N GLU A 50 2.57 -4.03 -11.34
CA GLU A 50 2.58 -4.44 -12.75
C GLU A 50 1.85 -3.44 -13.66
N ALA A 51 0.73 -2.86 -13.22
CA ALA A 51 0.03 -1.82 -13.98
C ALA A 51 0.88 -0.54 -14.14
N LEU A 52 1.61 -0.13 -13.10
CA LEU A 52 2.55 1.00 -13.14
C LEU A 52 3.69 0.73 -14.14
N LEU A 53 4.25 -0.48 -14.12
CA LEU A 53 5.27 -0.92 -15.07
C LEU A 53 4.76 -0.93 -16.52
N GLY A 54 3.53 -1.43 -16.74
CA GLY A 54 2.87 -1.41 -18.04
C GLY A 54 2.60 0.00 -18.55
N PHE A 55 2.09 0.87 -17.69
CA PHE A 55 1.89 2.29 -18.00
C PHE A 55 3.20 2.97 -18.38
N ALA A 56 4.28 2.71 -17.64
CA ALA A 56 5.60 3.26 -17.96
C ALA A 56 6.13 2.79 -19.32
N ALA A 57 5.91 1.52 -19.67
CA ALA A 57 6.31 0.97 -20.96
C ALA A 57 5.54 1.62 -22.14
N ASP A 58 4.26 1.94 -21.95
CA ASP A 58 3.43 2.56 -22.97
C ASP A 58 3.66 4.08 -23.06
N GLN A 59 3.47 4.79 -21.94
CA GLN A 59 3.47 6.25 -21.87
C GLN A 59 4.86 6.87 -21.71
N ARG A 60 5.91 6.05 -21.49
CA ARG A 60 7.29 6.49 -21.24
C ARG A 60 7.41 7.42 -20.03
N ARG A 61 6.55 7.23 -19.03
CA ARG A 61 6.50 7.92 -17.73
C ARG A 61 5.64 7.12 -16.77
N LEU A 62 5.80 7.33 -15.48
CA LEU A 62 4.83 6.96 -14.44
C LEU A 62 3.69 7.99 -14.41
N PRO A 63 2.49 7.59 -13.95
CA PRO A 63 1.38 8.52 -13.81
C PRO A 63 1.64 9.49 -12.66
N CYS A 64 1.08 10.70 -12.72
CA CYS A 64 1.07 11.56 -11.55
C CYS A 64 0.06 11.03 -10.50
N PRO A 65 0.29 11.25 -9.20
CA PRO A 65 -0.71 10.91 -8.20
C PRO A 65 -2.02 11.65 -8.42
N ALA A 66 -3.13 11.00 -8.10
CA ALA A 66 -4.44 11.62 -8.07
C ALA A 66 -4.54 12.53 -6.83
N VAL A 67 -5.04 13.75 -7.00
CA VAL A 67 -5.18 14.68 -5.88
C VAL A 67 -6.30 14.25 -4.93
N PRO A 68 -6.21 14.61 -3.64
CA PRO A 68 -7.35 14.46 -2.73
C PRO A 68 -8.59 15.21 -3.21
N ASN A 69 -9.77 14.64 -2.93
CA ASN A 69 -11.09 15.29 -3.16
C ASN A 69 -11.40 15.64 -4.63
N ALA A 70 -10.83 14.90 -5.58
CA ALA A 70 -11.16 14.98 -7.00
C ALA A 70 -11.63 13.60 -7.51
N THR A 71 -10.91 13.02 -8.45
CA THR A 71 -11.17 11.70 -9.01
C THR A 71 -9.90 10.86 -9.00
N GLY A 72 -10.02 9.55 -9.16
CA GLY A 72 -8.87 8.65 -9.32
C GLY A 72 -8.13 8.78 -10.65
N ILE A 73 -8.09 9.97 -11.24
CA ILE A 73 -7.34 10.32 -12.45
C ILE A 73 -6.04 11.00 -12.02
N GLU A 74 -4.94 10.70 -12.69
CA GLU A 74 -3.66 11.37 -12.47
C GLU A 74 -3.76 12.90 -12.58
N ASN A 75 -2.98 13.63 -11.79
CA ASN A 75 -2.97 15.09 -11.85
C ASN A 75 -1.56 15.72 -11.78
N PRO A 76 -1.14 16.47 -12.80
CA PRO A 76 -1.88 16.81 -14.02
C PRO A 76 -2.02 15.61 -14.98
N VAL A 77 -3.13 15.60 -15.73
CA VAL A 77 -3.33 14.65 -16.83
C VAL A 77 -2.24 14.82 -17.88
N GLY A 78 -1.61 13.72 -18.28
CA GLY A 78 -0.47 13.77 -19.21
C GLY A 78 0.89 13.86 -18.53
N GLY A 79 0.95 13.99 -17.21
CA GLY A 79 2.19 14.00 -16.43
C GLY A 79 2.90 15.35 -16.40
N GLY A 80 4.18 15.34 -16.03
CA GLY A 80 4.99 16.54 -15.79
C GLY A 80 5.22 16.78 -14.29
N ALA A 81 5.18 18.04 -13.87
CA ALA A 81 5.27 18.39 -12.45
C ALA A 81 3.96 18.04 -11.73
N CYS A 82 4.00 16.99 -10.92
CA CYS A 82 2.82 16.57 -10.17
C CYS A 82 2.49 17.55 -9.05
N THR A 83 1.21 17.55 -8.66
CA THR A 83 0.69 18.43 -7.59
C THR A 83 0.90 17.84 -6.19
N ASN A 84 0.81 16.52 -6.08
CA ASN A 84 0.84 15.77 -4.83
C ASN A 84 1.82 14.60 -4.92
N ASN A 85 3.12 14.88 -5.12
CA ASN A 85 4.14 13.83 -5.33
C ASN A 85 4.26 12.82 -4.19
N PHE A 86 4.05 13.24 -2.94
CA PHE A 86 4.33 12.42 -1.76
C PHE A 86 3.10 12.15 -0.88
N ASP A 87 1.98 12.82 -1.15
CA ASP A 87 0.75 12.75 -0.35
C ASP A 87 -0.51 12.46 -1.19
N GLY A 88 -0.33 12.01 -2.44
CA GLY A 88 -1.41 11.71 -3.37
C GLY A 88 -1.95 10.27 -3.29
N PHE A 89 -2.99 10.03 -4.09
CA PHE A 89 -3.63 8.71 -4.22
C PHE A 89 -3.25 8.03 -5.53
N LEU A 90 -3.37 6.71 -5.55
CA LEU A 90 -3.16 5.93 -6.75
C LEU A 90 -4.19 6.31 -7.83
N PRO A 91 -3.75 6.72 -9.04
CA PRO A 91 -4.65 7.16 -10.11
C PRO A 91 -5.28 5.95 -10.81
N ALA A 92 -6.25 5.33 -10.14
CA ALA A 92 -6.82 4.05 -10.52
C ALA A 92 -7.61 4.07 -11.83
N ILE A 93 -8.30 5.18 -12.15
CA ILE A 93 -8.96 5.37 -13.45
C ILE A 93 -7.91 5.43 -14.56
N THR A 94 -6.80 6.16 -14.34
CA THR A 94 -5.71 6.26 -15.32
C THR A 94 -5.04 4.92 -15.57
N LEU A 95 -4.90 4.08 -14.54
CA LEU A 95 -4.30 2.75 -14.63
C LEU A 95 -5.28 1.65 -15.06
N GLY A 96 -6.59 1.93 -15.08
CA GLY A 96 -7.61 0.93 -15.39
C GLY A 96 -7.72 -0.20 -14.36
N ILE A 97 -7.46 0.10 -13.09
CA ILE A 97 -7.45 -0.88 -11.99
C ILE A 97 -8.75 -0.83 -11.18
N SER A 98 -9.09 -1.97 -10.56
CA SER A 98 -10.23 -2.13 -9.67
C SER A 98 -9.82 -3.00 -8.45
N PRO A 99 -10.55 -2.96 -7.33
CA PRO A 99 -11.73 -2.14 -7.02
C PRO A 99 -11.42 -0.65 -6.83
N THR A 100 -12.45 0.18 -7.01
CA THR A 100 -12.40 1.64 -6.78
C THR A 100 -13.60 2.13 -5.97
N ASP A 101 -13.46 3.28 -5.31
CA ASP A 101 -14.57 3.97 -4.65
C ASP A 101 -15.44 4.77 -5.63
N ALA A 102 -16.45 5.49 -5.13
CA ALA A 102 -17.37 6.28 -5.94
C ALA A 102 -16.70 7.42 -6.74
N GLN A 103 -15.52 7.88 -6.30
CA GLN A 103 -14.73 8.89 -6.98
C GLN A 103 -13.64 8.26 -7.88
N GLY A 104 -13.58 6.93 -7.92
CA GLY A 104 -12.66 6.17 -8.75
C GLY A 104 -11.27 6.00 -8.16
N TYR A 105 -11.04 6.27 -6.87
CA TYR A 105 -9.76 5.95 -6.22
C TYR A 105 -9.65 4.46 -5.95
N ALA A 106 -8.48 3.86 -6.13
CA ALA A 106 -8.27 2.47 -5.73
C ALA A 106 -8.41 2.33 -4.21
N VAL A 107 -9.06 1.26 -3.77
CA VAL A 107 -9.26 0.94 -2.36
C VAL A 107 -8.68 -0.42 -2.03
N ASP A 108 -8.12 -0.56 -0.83
CA ASP A 108 -7.66 -1.83 -0.29
C ASP A 108 -8.84 -2.73 0.16
N ALA A 109 -8.54 -3.88 0.75
CA ALA A 109 -9.55 -4.83 1.22
C ALA A 109 -10.41 -4.31 2.40
N TRP A 110 -10.00 -3.24 3.08
CA TRP A 110 -10.77 -2.57 4.13
C TRP A 110 -11.55 -1.35 3.62
N GLY A 111 -11.38 -0.98 2.36
CA GLY A 111 -12.02 0.18 1.74
C GLY A 111 -11.24 1.48 1.90
N ASN A 112 -10.01 1.44 2.42
CA ASN A 112 -9.18 2.62 2.53
C ASN A 112 -8.50 2.90 1.18
N ARG A 113 -8.38 4.19 0.82
CA ARG A 113 -7.79 4.58 -0.45
C ARG A 113 -6.30 4.27 -0.47
N ILE A 114 -5.85 3.65 -1.55
CA ILE A 114 -4.44 3.32 -1.76
C ILE A 114 -3.67 4.60 -2.11
N ARG A 115 -2.59 4.82 -1.37
CA ARG A 115 -1.70 5.97 -1.52
C ARG A 115 -0.65 5.68 -2.57
N TYR A 116 -0.24 6.74 -3.26
CA TYR A 116 0.77 6.65 -4.30
C TYR A 116 1.67 7.87 -4.25
N SER A 117 2.95 7.60 -4.08
CA SER A 117 4.00 8.61 -4.13
C SER A 117 4.93 8.32 -5.29
N VAL A 118 5.38 9.37 -5.97
CA VAL A 118 6.31 9.29 -7.10
C VAL A 118 7.39 10.34 -6.96
N THR A 119 8.62 9.95 -7.28
CA THR A 119 9.78 10.83 -7.16
C THR A 119 9.65 12.07 -8.05
N ASN A 120 10.07 13.22 -7.53
CA ASN A 120 10.25 14.44 -8.32
C ASN A 120 11.74 14.70 -8.67
N ALA A 121 12.61 13.72 -8.39
CA ALA A 121 14.02 13.73 -8.74
C ALA A 121 14.26 14.04 -10.22
N ASN A 122 15.43 14.62 -10.50
CA ASN A 122 15.87 14.96 -11.86
C ASN A 122 14.83 15.82 -12.62
N THR A 123 14.16 16.75 -11.93
CA THR A 123 13.14 17.65 -12.51
C THR A 123 11.90 16.89 -13.01
N ASN A 124 11.31 16.03 -12.17
CA ASN A 124 10.14 15.21 -12.52
C ASN A 124 10.38 14.27 -13.71
N ALA A 125 11.60 13.72 -13.82
CA ALA A 125 11.98 12.88 -14.95
C ALA A 125 11.10 11.61 -15.07
N PHE A 126 10.59 11.12 -13.94
CA PHE A 126 9.79 9.89 -13.89
C PHE A 126 8.34 10.09 -14.29
N THR A 127 7.82 11.30 -14.16
CA THR A 127 6.44 11.64 -14.49
C THR A 127 6.34 12.45 -15.78
N THR A 128 7.47 12.79 -16.40
CA THR A 128 7.54 13.47 -17.71
C THR A 128 7.85 12.46 -18.80
N ALA A 129 7.06 12.45 -19.88
CA ALA A 129 7.26 11.51 -20.99
C ALA A 129 8.68 11.64 -21.57
N GLY A 130 9.42 10.53 -21.59
CA GLY A 130 10.81 10.48 -22.07
C GLY A 130 11.86 10.98 -21.06
N GLY A 131 11.45 11.54 -19.91
CA GLY A 131 12.38 12.02 -18.89
C GLY A 131 13.26 10.90 -18.31
N MET A 132 12.72 9.68 -18.20
CA MET A 132 13.45 8.50 -17.72
C MET A 132 14.66 8.13 -18.60
N GLN A 133 14.63 8.42 -19.91
CA GLN A 133 15.77 8.19 -20.82
C GLN A 133 16.96 9.09 -20.46
N VAL A 134 16.68 10.32 -20.04
CA VAL A 134 17.70 11.30 -19.63
C VAL A 134 18.23 10.95 -18.23
N ALA A 135 17.34 10.53 -17.32
CA ALA A 135 17.73 10.11 -15.97
C ALA A 135 18.56 8.82 -15.97
N TRP A 136 18.31 7.90 -16.91
CA TRP A 136 19.06 6.65 -17.06
C TRP A 136 20.57 6.86 -17.23
N SER A 137 20.99 7.86 -18.02
CA SER A 137 22.41 8.16 -18.24
C SER A 137 23.04 9.00 -17.13
N GLY A 138 22.24 9.81 -16.42
CA GLY A 138 22.70 10.72 -15.36
C GLY A 138 22.67 10.15 -13.93
N GLY A 139 22.06 8.98 -13.74
CA GLY A 139 21.82 8.38 -12.42
C GLY A 139 20.62 8.99 -11.69
N LEU A 140 19.94 8.15 -10.90
CA LEU A 140 18.83 8.59 -10.05
C LEU A 140 19.36 9.33 -8.83
N THR A 141 18.90 10.54 -8.59
CA THR A 141 19.10 11.16 -7.28
C THR A 141 18.18 10.49 -6.25
N PRO A 142 18.68 10.06 -5.07
CA PRO A 142 17.86 9.52 -3.99
C PRO A 142 16.71 10.48 -3.64
N ASP A 143 15.49 9.99 -3.54
CA ASP A 143 14.32 10.81 -3.22
C ASP A 143 13.37 10.07 -2.27
N LEU A 144 12.70 9.01 -2.75
CA LEU A 144 11.84 8.18 -1.90
C LEU A 144 12.65 7.11 -1.17
N ARG A 145 12.43 7.03 0.13
CA ARG A 145 13.12 6.13 1.06
C ARG A 145 12.12 5.21 1.73
N VAL A 146 12.49 3.95 1.88
CA VAL A 146 11.71 2.99 2.67
C VAL A 146 12.62 2.45 3.76
N CYS A 147 12.11 2.44 4.99
CA CYS A 147 12.83 2.07 6.20
C CYS A 147 12.05 0.95 6.91
N ASN A 148 12.72 0.13 7.71
CA ASN A 148 12.08 -0.92 8.48
C ASN A 148 11.42 -0.41 9.78
N THR A 149 11.72 0.81 10.21
CA THR A 149 11.11 1.51 11.35
C THR A 149 11.24 3.04 11.18
N ALA A 150 10.36 3.78 11.85
CA ALA A 150 10.44 5.22 12.05
C ALA A 150 11.43 5.65 13.14
N ALA A 151 11.99 4.69 13.89
CA ALA A 151 12.95 4.99 14.93
C ALA A 151 14.14 5.79 14.35
N ASN A 152 14.39 6.97 14.93
CA ASN A 152 15.48 7.86 14.53
C ASN A 152 15.37 8.42 13.10
N ILE A 153 14.16 8.52 12.52
CA ILE A 153 13.98 9.35 11.31
C ILE A 153 14.34 10.81 11.64
N VAL A 154 15.22 11.40 10.84
CA VAL A 154 15.63 12.81 10.96
C VAL A 154 15.62 13.43 9.57
N ALA A 155 14.95 14.58 9.42
CA ALA A 155 14.95 15.40 8.19
C ALA A 155 14.64 14.61 6.89
N ALA A 156 13.63 13.74 6.93
CA ALA A 156 13.24 12.86 5.83
C ALA A 156 14.32 11.85 5.39
N ASP A 157 15.12 11.37 6.35
CA ASP A 157 16.02 10.23 6.18
C ASP A 157 15.93 9.29 7.39
N CYS A 158 16.26 8.02 7.18
CA CYS A 158 16.44 7.04 8.25
C CYS A 158 17.89 6.53 8.27
N PRO A 159 18.37 6.03 9.43
CA PRO A 159 19.71 5.49 9.55
C PRO A 159 20.00 4.41 8.51
N ALA A 160 21.26 4.29 8.08
CA ALA A 160 21.63 3.31 7.06
C ALA A 160 21.35 1.86 7.47
N ALA A 161 21.33 1.57 8.77
CA ALA A 161 21.00 0.24 9.31
C ALA A 161 19.52 -0.14 9.13
N ASP A 162 18.64 0.86 9.10
CA ASP A 162 17.18 0.70 9.04
C ASP A 162 16.64 0.86 7.62
N ARG A 163 17.51 1.22 6.67
CA ARG A 163 17.13 1.58 5.31
C ARG A 163 17.00 0.36 4.41
N MET A 164 15.79 0.14 3.90
CA MET A 164 15.50 -0.90 2.92
C MET A 164 15.77 -0.42 1.49
N THR A 165 15.44 0.84 1.18
CA THR A 165 15.82 1.50 -0.08
C THR A 165 15.95 3.01 0.11
N ASN A 166 16.79 3.64 -0.71
CA ASN A 166 16.98 5.09 -0.77
C ASN A 166 16.62 5.71 -2.13
N SER A 167 16.20 4.89 -3.08
CA SER A 167 16.10 5.28 -4.49
C SER A 167 14.82 4.72 -5.13
N ALA A 168 13.77 4.49 -4.32
CA ALA A 168 12.48 4.11 -4.87
C ALA A 168 11.98 5.21 -5.82
N VAL A 169 11.48 4.81 -6.99
CA VAL A 169 10.93 5.75 -7.98
C VAL A 169 9.45 6.02 -7.73
N ALA A 170 8.76 5.04 -7.14
CA ALA A 170 7.41 5.18 -6.66
C ALA A 170 7.19 4.29 -5.44
N VAL A 171 6.24 4.69 -4.59
CA VAL A 171 5.78 3.94 -3.43
C VAL A 171 4.26 3.86 -3.49
N VAL A 172 3.73 2.65 -3.30
CA VAL A 172 2.31 2.35 -3.15
C VAL A 172 2.10 1.91 -1.71
N LEU A 173 1.20 2.57 -1.00
CA LEU A 173 0.96 2.35 0.42
C LEU A 173 -0.52 2.06 0.67
N SER A 174 -0.78 0.94 1.32
CA SER A 174 -2.06 0.63 1.95
C SER A 174 -1.96 0.96 3.43
N THR A 175 -2.97 1.63 3.97
CA THR A 175 -3.02 2.04 5.40
C THR A 175 -3.71 1.00 6.28
N GLY A 176 -3.83 -0.23 5.78
CA GLY A 176 -4.34 -1.36 6.53
C GLY A 176 -5.78 -1.19 7.01
N LYS A 177 -6.10 -1.83 8.13
CA LYS A 177 -7.40 -1.81 8.80
C LYS A 177 -7.65 -0.49 9.52
N ASN A 178 -6.61 0.16 10.03
CA ASN A 178 -6.72 1.40 10.82
C ASN A 178 -6.57 2.69 9.99
N GLY A 179 -6.45 2.61 8.66
CA GLY A 179 -6.24 3.77 7.79
C GLY A 179 -7.26 4.90 7.85
N GLY A 180 -8.46 4.66 8.40
CA GLY A 180 -9.47 5.69 8.66
C GLY A 180 -9.31 6.42 10.00
N THR A 181 -8.37 6.00 10.85
CA THR A 181 -8.16 6.50 12.20
C THR A 181 -6.74 7.00 12.38
N THR A 182 -6.57 8.18 12.97
CA THR A 182 -5.24 8.72 13.27
C THR A 182 -4.50 7.76 14.20
N PRO A 183 -3.28 7.30 13.84
CA PRO A 183 -2.49 6.42 14.68
C PRO A 183 -2.16 7.05 16.02
N ASP A 184 -1.98 6.21 17.03
CA ASP A 184 -1.48 6.64 18.33
C ASP A 184 -0.07 7.24 18.17
N VAL A 185 0.23 8.34 18.87
CA VAL A 185 1.55 8.99 18.82
C VAL A 185 2.70 8.08 19.31
N SER A 186 2.37 7.04 20.08
CA SER A 186 3.31 5.99 20.50
C SER A 186 3.61 4.99 19.39
N ASN A 187 2.72 4.87 18.39
CA ASN A 187 2.92 4.03 17.22
C ASN A 187 3.63 4.82 16.11
N ILE A 188 4.91 5.08 16.33
CA ILE A 188 5.73 5.92 15.46
C ILE A 188 5.81 5.39 14.02
N ASP A 189 5.72 4.06 13.84
CA ASP A 189 5.82 3.41 12.53
C ASP A 189 4.58 3.67 11.67
N GLU A 190 3.37 3.49 12.23
CA GLU A 190 2.13 3.83 11.52
C GLU A 190 1.96 5.35 11.35
N LEU A 191 2.39 6.13 12.35
CA LEU A 191 2.33 7.58 12.27
C LEU A 191 3.20 8.12 11.12
N ALA A 192 4.35 7.49 10.84
CA ALA A 192 5.22 7.89 9.73
C ALA A 192 4.54 7.71 8.36
N ASN A 193 3.67 6.72 8.22
CA ASN A 193 2.91 6.44 6.99
C ASN A 193 1.58 7.22 6.91
N TRP A 194 1.23 8.00 7.94
CA TRP A 194 -0.06 8.65 8.09
C TRP A 194 -0.32 9.81 7.11
N THR A 195 -1.58 10.23 6.99
CA THR A 195 -2.11 10.95 5.83
C THR A 195 -1.74 12.39 5.61
N THR A 196 -0.93 12.96 6.48
CA THR A 196 -0.64 14.40 6.50
C THR A 196 0.84 14.72 6.37
N SER A 197 1.70 13.70 6.32
CA SER A 197 3.10 13.88 6.05
C SER A 197 3.32 13.93 4.53
N ASN A 198 3.73 15.10 4.01
CA ASN A 198 4.34 15.22 2.67
C ASN A 198 5.77 14.66 2.70
N ASP A 199 5.94 13.53 3.38
CA ASP A 199 7.22 12.94 3.71
C ASP A 199 7.64 11.97 2.62
N ARG A 200 8.96 11.89 2.43
CA ARG A 200 9.58 11.01 1.42
C ARG A 200 10.07 9.70 2.03
N VAL A 201 9.78 9.49 3.31
CA VAL A 201 10.20 8.32 4.08
C VAL A 201 8.96 7.53 4.43
N PHE A 202 8.97 6.26 4.06
CA PHE A 202 7.92 5.31 4.34
C PHE A 202 8.47 4.20 5.23
N VAL A 203 7.63 3.67 6.11
CA VAL A 203 7.98 2.56 6.98
C VAL A 203 7.35 1.28 6.47
N SER A 204 8.16 0.23 6.35
CA SER A 204 7.74 -1.10 5.92
C SER A 204 8.22 -2.12 6.93
N ALA A 205 7.30 -2.66 7.72
CA ALA A 205 7.55 -3.75 8.65
C ALA A 205 6.64 -4.95 8.36
N THR A 206 6.91 -6.08 9.01
CA THR A 206 6.02 -7.24 8.94
C THR A 206 4.68 -6.90 9.60
N PRO A 207 3.53 -7.15 8.94
CA PRO A 207 2.22 -6.85 9.51
C PRO A 207 2.01 -7.53 10.88
N SER A 208 1.47 -6.77 11.81
CA SER A 208 1.17 -7.18 13.18
C SER A 208 -0.12 -6.51 13.67
N ALA A 209 -0.54 -6.81 14.90
CA ALA A 209 -1.71 -6.15 15.48
C ALA A 209 -1.52 -4.63 15.71
N ALA A 210 -0.27 -4.15 15.73
CA ALA A 210 0.08 -2.75 15.94
C ALA A 210 0.68 -2.10 14.68
N PHE A 211 0.80 -2.82 13.56
CA PHE A 211 1.31 -2.26 12.31
C PHE A 211 0.68 -3.04 11.18
N ASP A 212 -0.32 -2.47 10.52
CA ASP A 212 -1.08 -3.12 9.44
C ASP A 212 -0.93 -2.43 8.08
N ASP A 213 -0.09 -1.39 8.01
CA ASP A 213 0.32 -0.78 6.77
C ASP A 213 1.06 -1.78 5.87
N ILE A 214 0.81 -1.69 4.57
CA ILE A 214 1.48 -2.50 3.56
C ILE A 214 2.10 -1.58 2.53
N VAL A 215 3.43 -1.57 2.48
CA VAL A 215 4.22 -0.74 1.57
C VAL A 215 4.82 -1.60 0.47
N VAL A 216 4.61 -1.19 -0.78
CA VAL A 216 5.28 -1.75 -1.95
C VAL A 216 5.94 -0.60 -2.69
N TRP A 217 7.22 -0.75 -3.05
CA TRP A 217 7.94 0.27 -3.81
C TRP A 217 8.43 -0.27 -5.14
N LEU A 218 8.49 0.63 -6.12
CA LEU A 218 9.07 0.35 -7.42
C LEU A 218 10.56 0.68 -7.38
N SER A 219 11.38 -0.34 -7.64
CA SER A 219 12.83 -0.17 -7.80
C SER A 219 13.14 0.41 -9.18
N PRO A 220 14.10 1.36 -9.29
CA PRO A 220 14.55 1.88 -10.57
C PRO A 220 15.07 0.76 -11.47
N ASN A 221 15.75 -0.24 -10.91
CA ASN A 221 16.31 -1.35 -11.67
C ASN A 221 15.23 -2.19 -12.37
N ILE A 222 14.11 -2.45 -11.67
CA ILE A 222 12.98 -3.21 -12.24
C ILE A 222 12.29 -2.38 -13.33
N LEU A 223 12.05 -1.10 -13.05
CA LEU A 223 11.45 -0.18 -14.01
C LEU A 223 12.29 -0.08 -15.29
N TYR A 224 13.58 0.15 -15.16
CA TYR A 224 14.47 0.26 -16.31
C TYR A 224 14.58 -1.05 -17.09
N ASN A 225 14.68 -2.20 -16.41
CA ASN A 225 14.65 -3.49 -17.08
C ASN A 225 13.37 -3.66 -17.93
N ARG A 226 12.21 -3.27 -17.38
CA ARG A 226 10.94 -3.30 -18.11
C ARG A 226 10.96 -2.37 -19.31
N LEU A 227 11.48 -1.16 -19.19
CA LEU A 227 11.56 -0.20 -20.28
C LEU A 227 12.53 -0.65 -21.39
N ILE A 228 13.66 -1.27 -21.06
CA ILE A 228 14.58 -1.87 -22.03
C ILE A 228 13.86 -3.01 -22.77
N SER A 229 13.17 -3.89 -22.06
CA SER A 229 12.42 -4.99 -22.67
C SER A 229 11.32 -4.52 -23.63
N ALA A 230 10.78 -3.32 -23.40
CA ALA A 230 9.79 -2.66 -24.25
C ALA A 230 10.41 -1.79 -25.37
N GLY A 231 11.73 -1.79 -25.52
CA GLY A 231 12.43 -0.96 -26.52
C GLY A 231 12.30 0.54 -26.28
N ARG A 232 12.10 0.96 -25.02
CA ARG A 232 11.94 2.37 -24.61
C ARG A 232 13.24 2.98 -24.11
N LEU A 233 14.20 2.19 -23.68
CA LEU A 233 15.57 2.61 -23.36
C LEU A 233 16.55 1.92 -24.33
N PRO A 234 17.64 2.60 -24.72
CA PRO A 234 18.68 2.01 -25.56
C PRO A 234 19.45 0.90 -24.84
#